data_AF-C6G2P9-F1
#
_entry.id   AF-C6G2P9-F1
#
_cell.length_a   1.000
_cell.length_b   1.000
_cell.length_c   1.000
_cell.angle_alpha   90.00
_cell.angle_beta   90.00
_cell.angle_gamma   90.00
#
_symmetry.space_group_name_H-M   'P 1'
#
loop_
_entity.id
_entity.type
_entity.pdbx_description
1 polymer ?
#
loop_
_entity_poly.entity_id
_entity_poly.type
_entity_poly.pdbx_seq_one_letter_code
_entity_poly.pdbx_strand_id
1 'polypeptide(L)'
;VVTDQTDKLAAALAKIPGKDIVHFAKAVEISHPIIDNKVCRTKVTSSTHYGLYGEVTTDANVYSRSLCGAIGHASGSGDTSPQTLKDFVEKTLLGNGSKNWPTSTAKGTVTQTPVTNDNAIAVAKDLVKELTPEEKTIVAGLLA
;
A
#
# COMPACT_ATOMS: atom_id res chain seq x y z
N VAL A 1 -21.41 0.47 9.62
CA VAL A 1 -20.95 -0.92 9.91
C VAL A 1 -19.64 -1.26 9.20
N VAL A 2 -19.45 -0.97 7.89
CA VAL A 2 -18.16 -1.24 7.19
C VAL A 2 -17.01 -0.32 7.65
N THR A 3 -17.31 0.91 8.07
CA THR A 3 -16.34 1.90 8.58
C THR A 3 -15.63 1.40 9.84
N ASP A 4 -16.40 0.97 10.83
CA ASP A 4 -15.87 0.62 12.16
C ASP A 4 -14.98 -0.63 12.13
N GLN A 5 -15.27 -1.58 11.23
CA GLN A 5 -14.45 -2.77 11.04
C GLN A 5 -13.12 -2.43 10.35
N THR A 6 -13.16 -1.54 9.35
CA THR A 6 -11.95 -1.08 8.65
C THR A 6 -11.04 -0.30 9.60
N ASP A 7 -11.61 0.55 10.46
CA ASP A 7 -10.85 1.35 11.42
C ASP A 7 -10.20 0.47 12.51
N LYS A 8 -10.90 -0.55 13.01
CA LYS A 8 -10.34 -1.53 13.94
C LYS A 8 -9.20 -2.33 13.30
N LEU A 9 -9.37 -2.77 12.05
CA LEU A 9 -8.33 -3.49 11.33
C LEU A 9 -7.11 -2.59 11.08
N ALA A 10 -7.31 -1.35 10.65
CA ALA A 10 -6.23 -0.38 10.47
C ALA A 10 -5.45 -0.14 11.76
N ALA A 11 -6.14 0.02 12.89
CA ALA A 11 -5.52 0.19 14.20
C ALA A 11 -4.75 -1.07 14.66
N ALA A 12 -5.19 -2.27 14.29
CA ALA A 12 -4.47 -3.51 14.54
C ALA A 12 -3.22 -3.62 13.66
N LEU A 13 -3.36 -3.40 12.35
CA LEU A 13 -2.26 -3.42 11.38
C LEU A 13 -1.18 -2.39 11.73
N ALA A 14 -1.56 -1.20 12.20
CA ALA A 14 -0.61 -0.16 12.59
C ALA A 14 0.31 -0.56 13.76
N LYS A 15 -0.10 -1.56 14.56
CA LYS A 15 0.70 -2.11 15.66
C LYS A 15 1.59 -3.26 15.22
N ILE A 16 1.34 -3.85 14.05
CA ILE A 16 2.18 -4.90 13.50
C ILE A 16 3.51 -4.27 13.07
N PRO A 17 4.66 -4.79 13.55
CA PRO A 17 5.96 -4.32 13.11
C PRO A 17 6.09 -4.41 11.59
N GLY A 18 6.67 -3.39 10.95
CA GLY A 18 6.79 -3.38 9.49
C GLY A 18 7.53 -4.58 8.91
N LYS A 19 8.49 -5.16 9.65
CA LYS A 19 9.15 -6.41 9.28
C LYS A 19 8.14 -7.55 9.07
N ASP A 20 7.10 -7.64 9.89
CA ASP A 20 6.13 -8.74 9.84
C ASP A 20 5.16 -8.51 8.68
N ILE A 21 4.88 -7.25 8.33
CA ILE A 21 4.17 -6.88 7.09
C ILE A 21 4.97 -7.26 5.85
N VAL A 22 6.30 -7.09 5.88
CA VAL A 22 7.18 -7.53 4.79
C VAL A 22 7.11 -9.05 4.61
N HIS A 23 7.17 -9.81 5.71
CA HIS A 23 7.04 -11.26 5.67
C HIS A 23 5.66 -11.71 5.17
N PHE A 24 4.60 -11.07 5.65
CA PHE A 24 3.23 -11.29 5.18
C PHE A 24 3.11 -11.11 3.67
N ALA A 25 3.57 -9.98 3.14
CA ALA A 25 3.48 -9.70 1.71
C ALA A 25 4.25 -10.72 0.87
N LYS A 26 5.43 -11.14 1.33
CA LYS A 26 6.21 -12.20 0.66
C LYS A 26 5.46 -13.54 0.64
N ALA A 27 4.77 -13.90 1.72
CA ALA A 27 3.94 -15.10 1.76
C ALA A 27 2.75 -15.01 0.79
N VAL A 28 2.11 -13.84 0.71
CA VAL A 28 1.02 -13.56 -0.24
C VAL A 28 1.51 -13.61 -1.68
N GLU A 29 2.66 -13.00 -2.00
CA GLU A 29 3.24 -13.02 -3.34
C GLU A 29 3.48 -14.46 -3.84
N ILE A 30 4.07 -15.30 -2.99
CA ILE A 30 4.42 -16.69 -3.35
C ILE A 30 3.18 -17.58 -3.48
N SER A 31 2.25 -17.48 -2.53
CA SER A 31 1.17 -18.47 -2.39
C SER A 31 -0.15 -18.00 -3.00
N HIS A 32 -0.37 -16.69 -3.07
CA HIS A 32 -1.65 -16.08 -3.46
C HIS A 32 -1.43 -14.84 -4.36
N PRO A 33 -0.79 -14.99 -5.54
CA PRO A 33 -0.48 -13.85 -6.41
C PRO A 33 -1.73 -13.09 -6.89
N ILE A 34 -2.91 -13.70 -6.87
CA ILE A 34 -4.17 -13.01 -7.16
C ILE A 34 -4.50 -11.98 -6.06
N ILE A 35 -4.23 -12.29 -4.80
CA ILE A 35 -4.42 -11.37 -3.67
C ILE A 35 -3.39 -10.25 -3.72
N ASP A 36 -2.12 -10.58 -4.00
CA ASP A 36 -1.05 -9.58 -4.20
C ASP A 36 -1.48 -8.51 -5.20
N ASN A 37 -2.04 -8.94 -6.34
CA ASN A 37 -2.47 -8.05 -7.42
C ASN A 37 -3.63 -7.09 -7.08
N LYS A 38 -4.35 -7.35 -5.99
CA LYS A 38 -5.51 -6.56 -5.54
C LYS A 38 -5.15 -5.56 -4.45
N VAL A 39 -4.21 -5.92 -3.56
CA VAL A 39 -3.85 -5.11 -2.39
C VAL A 39 -2.76 -4.12 -2.74
N CYS A 40 -2.86 -2.90 -2.24
CA CYS A 40 -1.96 -1.80 -2.58
C CYS A 40 -1.81 -1.62 -4.10
N ARG A 41 -2.87 -1.92 -4.86
CA ARG A 41 -2.85 -1.71 -6.30
C ARG A 41 -2.87 -0.22 -6.58
N THR A 42 -1.77 0.29 -7.13
CA THR A 42 -1.65 1.70 -7.52
C THR A 42 -2.72 2.08 -8.55
N LYS A 43 -3.07 3.36 -8.57
CA LYS A 43 -4.20 3.88 -9.34
C LYS A 43 -3.72 4.94 -10.34
N VAL A 44 -4.45 5.06 -11.43
CA VAL A 44 -4.25 6.18 -12.35
C VAL A 44 -4.86 7.46 -11.76
N THR A 45 -4.31 8.61 -12.14
CA THR A 45 -5.03 9.89 -12.06
C THR A 45 -5.81 10.12 -13.35
N SER A 46 -6.18 11.35 -13.70
CA SER A 46 -6.82 11.71 -14.99
C SER A 46 -5.96 11.41 -16.24
N SER A 47 -4.71 10.96 -16.05
CA SER A 47 -3.78 10.47 -17.07
C SER A 47 -3.81 8.94 -17.23
N THR A 48 -3.01 8.39 -18.14
CA THR A 48 -2.84 6.93 -18.31
C THR A 48 -1.79 6.29 -17.38
N HIS A 49 -1.11 7.07 -16.53
CA HIS A 49 -0.01 6.58 -15.68
C HIS A 49 -0.46 6.25 -14.25
N TYR A 50 -0.01 5.10 -13.77
CA TYR A 50 -0.20 4.63 -12.40
C TYR A 50 0.79 5.26 -11.42
N GLY A 51 0.47 5.24 -10.14
CA GLY A 51 1.44 5.57 -9.09
C GLY A 51 2.68 4.68 -9.17
N LEU A 52 3.87 5.27 -8.99
CA LEU A 52 5.13 4.55 -8.96
C LEU A 52 5.61 4.44 -7.51
N TYR A 53 5.72 3.25 -6.94
CA TYR A 53 6.21 3.10 -5.58
C TYR A 53 7.68 3.50 -5.43
N GLY A 54 8.01 4.11 -4.29
CA GLY A 54 9.35 4.48 -3.91
C GLY A 54 9.46 4.92 -2.46
N GLU A 55 10.67 5.25 -2.03
CA GLU A 55 10.97 5.56 -0.62
C GLU A 55 10.18 6.76 -0.08
N VAL A 56 9.90 7.75 -0.92
CA VAL A 56 9.26 8.99 -0.51
C VAL A 56 8.27 9.44 -1.57
N THR A 57 7.16 10.00 -1.14
CA THR A 57 6.21 10.68 -2.03
C THR A 57 6.80 12.03 -2.43
N THR A 58 6.93 12.26 -3.74
CA THR A 58 7.37 13.55 -4.30
C THR A 58 6.55 13.85 -5.56
N ASP A 59 6.23 15.13 -5.74
CA ASP A 59 5.62 15.66 -6.95
C ASP A 59 6.59 16.56 -7.74
N ALA A 60 7.89 16.36 -7.51
CA ALA A 60 8.97 16.97 -8.27
C ALA A 60 9.82 15.90 -8.98
N ASN A 61 10.00 16.05 -10.28
CA ASN A 61 10.81 15.19 -11.17
C ASN A 61 10.27 13.74 -11.32
N VAL A 62 10.59 12.85 -10.38
CA VAL A 62 10.20 11.44 -10.39
C VAL A 62 8.95 11.32 -9.51
N TYR A 63 7.76 11.16 -10.08
CA TYR A 63 6.48 11.13 -9.34
C TYR A 63 6.32 9.84 -8.51
N SER A 64 7.22 9.60 -7.55
CA SER A 64 7.18 8.45 -6.67
C SER A 64 6.14 8.60 -5.58
N ARG A 65 5.72 7.46 -5.04
CA ARG A 65 4.64 7.32 -4.07
C ARG A 65 5.09 6.38 -2.96
N SER A 66 4.78 6.73 -1.73
CA SER A 66 5.03 5.88 -0.57
C SER A 66 3.75 5.46 0.15
N LEU A 67 2.58 5.79 -0.41
CA LEU A 67 1.27 5.44 0.11
C LEU A 67 0.72 4.22 -0.63
N CYS A 68 0.34 3.17 0.07
CA CYS A 68 -0.33 1.99 -0.48
C CYS A 68 -1.59 2.41 -1.27
N GLY A 69 -1.70 1.92 -2.51
CA GLY A 69 -2.77 2.26 -3.43
C GLY A 69 -2.72 3.69 -3.99
N ALA A 70 -1.56 4.35 -3.92
CA ALA A 70 -1.40 5.73 -4.35
C ALA A 70 -1.81 5.97 -5.80
N ILE A 71 -2.35 7.16 -6.05
CA ILE A 71 -2.66 7.64 -7.39
C ILE A 71 -1.40 8.18 -8.10
N GLY A 72 -1.34 8.02 -9.42
CA GLY A 72 -0.36 8.65 -10.29
C GLY A 72 -0.44 10.18 -10.30
N HIS A 73 0.44 10.83 -11.07
CA HIS A 73 0.47 12.28 -11.23
C HIS A 73 0.11 12.72 -12.65
N ALA A 74 -0.62 13.83 -12.78
CA ALA A 74 -1.21 14.25 -14.05
C ALA A 74 -0.17 14.65 -15.10
N SER A 75 1.03 15.07 -14.66
CA SER A 75 2.15 15.44 -15.55
C SER A 75 3.08 14.29 -15.93
N GLY A 76 2.70 13.03 -15.68
CA GLY A 76 3.15 11.91 -16.53
C GLY A 76 4.51 11.26 -16.25
N SER A 77 4.93 11.11 -14.99
CA SER A 77 6.12 10.27 -14.64
C SER A 77 5.78 9.10 -13.69
N GLY A 78 4.69 8.41 -14.01
CA GLY A 78 4.27 7.16 -13.36
C GLY A 78 4.48 5.93 -14.24
N ASP A 79 4.22 4.75 -13.68
CA ASP A 79 4.36 3.48 -14.40
C ASP A 79 3.20 3.30 -15.41
N THR A 80 3.44 2.55 -16.49
CA THR A 80 2.41 2.20 -17.49
C THR A 80 1.55 1.03 -17.05
N SER A 81 1.99 0.29 -16.02
CA SER A 81 1.25 -0.78 -15.37
C SER A 81 1.11 -0.50 -13.88
N PRO A 82 0.04 -0.99 -13.23
CA PRO A 82 -0.11 -0.84 -11.79
C PRO A 82 0.91 -1.69 -11.05
N GLN A 83 1.52 -1.09 -10.04
CA GLN A 83 2.27 -1.76 -8.99
C GLN A 83 1.36 -2.22 -7.85
N THR A 84 1.76 -3.27 -7.14
CA THR A 84 0.92 -4.03 -6.20
C THR A 84 1.56 -4.15 -4.82
N LEU A 85 1.05 -5.04 -3.95
CA LEU A 85 1.55 -5.23 -2.59
C LEU A 85 3.05 -5.55 -2.57
N LYS A 86 3.54 -6.50 -3.38
CA LYS A 86 4.97 -6.81 -3.46
C LYS A 86 5.83 -5.59 -3.79
N ASP A 87 5.40 -4.76 -4.74
CA ASP A 87 6.14 -3.56 -5.16
C ASP A 87 6.16 -2.52 -4.04
N PHE A 88 5.03 -2.35 -3.36
CA PHE A 88 4.93 -1.48 -2.19
C PHE A 88 5.95 -1.93 -1.14
N VAL A 89 6.00 -3.22 -0.84
CA VAL A 89 6.89 -3.75 0.19
C VAL A 89 8.36 -3.63 -0.22
N GLU A 90 8.68 -3.98 -1.46
CA GLU A 90 10.05 -3.95 -2.00
C GLU A 90 10.59 -2.52 -2.12
N LYS A 91 9.80 -1.60 -2.67
CA LYS A 91 10.26 -0.25 -3.04
C LYS A 91 9.96 0.80 -1.98
N THR A 92 8.98 0.56 -1.11
CA THR A 92 8.51 1.55 -0.11
C THR A 92 8.82 1.14 1.32
N LEU A 93 8.64 -0.14 1.69
CA LEU A 93 8.85 -0.63 3.05
C LEU A 93 10.31 -1.04 3.30
N LEU A 94 11.21 -0.07 3.11
CA LEU A 94 12.66 -0.24 3.25
C LEU A 94 13.09 -0.47 4.72
N GLY A 95 14.33 -0.90 4.90
CA GLY A 95 14.89 -1.14 6.23
C GLY A 95 14.09 -2.22 6.99
N ASN A 96 13.71 -3.29 6.30
CA ASN A 96 12.84 -4.35 6.82
C ASN A 96 11.49 -3.80 7.33
N GLY A 97 10.86 -2.91 6.55
CA GLY A 97 9.59 -2.27 6.86
C GLY A 97 9.61 -1.22 7.96
N SER A 98 10.76 -0.86 8.53
CA SER A 98 10.85 0.25 9.48
C SER A 98 10.64 1.62 8.81
N LYS A 99 10.90 1.71 7.52
CA LYS A 99 10.59 2.89 6.70
C LYS A 99 9.16 2.77 6.15
N ASN A 100 8.42 3.86 6.21
CA ASN A 100 7.05 4.02 5.67
C ASN A 100 5.96 3.11 6.26
N TRP A 101 6.24 2.33 7.30
CA TRP A 101 5.20 1.61 8.04
C TRP A 101 5.11 2.13 9.49
N PRO A 102 3.89 2.41 10.00
CA PRO A 102 2.58 2.34 9.35
C PRO A 102 2.17 3.62 8.61
N THR A 103 3.06 4.62 8.56
CA THR A 103 2.79 5.96 7.97
C THR A 103 3.75 6.22 6.82
N SER A 104 3.22 6.73 5.71
CA SER A 104 3.95 7.11 4.52
C SER A 104 4.87 8.34 4.77
N THR A 105 5.78 8.64 3.84
CA THR A 105 6.69 9.80 3.92
C THR A 105 6.53 10.67 2.68
N ALA A 106 6.56 11.99 2.82
CA ALA A 106 6.60 12.90 1.68
C ALA A 106 7.70 13.94 1.81
N LYS A 107 8.09 14.52 0.68
CA LYS A 107 9.03 15.64 0.61
C LYS A 107 8.42 16.79 -0.20
N GLY A 108 8.41 17.97 0.41
CA GLY A 108 7.83 19.17 -0.20
C GLY A 108 6.30 19.15 -0.24
N THR A 109 5.72 20.02 -1.06
CA THR A 109 4.28 20.06 -1.28
C THR A 109 3.88 18.93 -2.22
N VAL A 110 3.05 18.01 -1.75
CA VAL A 110 2.59 16.86 -2.52
C VAL A 110 1.07 16.76 -2.51
N THR A 111 0.53 16.09 -3.54
CA THR A 111 -0.89 15.79 -3.73
C THR A 111 -1.44 14.78 -2.72
N GLN A 112 -0.60 13.84 -2.24
CA GLN A 112 -0.94 12.85 -1.22
C GLN A 112 -0.07 13.07 0.01
N THR A 113 -0.50 13.99 0.88
CA THR A 113 0.20 14.31 2.12
C THR A 113 0.08 13.17 3.13
N PRO A 114 1.18 12.75 3.77
CA PRO A 114 1.14 11.71 4.79
C PRO A 114 0.23 12.11 5.95
N VAL A 115 -0.55 11.14 6.41
CA VAL A 115 -1.31 11.26 7.66
C VAL A 115 -1.04 10.04 8.54
N THR A 116 -1.20 10.20 9.85
CA THR A 116 -0.92 9.13 10.81
C THR A 116 -1.60 7.82 10.42
N ASN A 117 -0.79 6.76 10.27
CA ASN A 117 -1.20 5.40 9.93
C ASN A 117 -1.83 5.23 8.53
N ASP A 118 -1.64 6.16 7.61
CA ASP A 118 -2.23 6.11 6.27
C ASP A 118 -1.96 4.82 5.48
N ASN A 119 -0.77 4.23 5.58
CA ASN A 119 -0.45 2.95 4.95
C ASN A 119 -1.20 1.79 5.60
N ALA A 120 -1.27 1.75 6.94
CA ALA A 120 -2.09 0.74 7.62
C ALA A 120 -3.59 0.87 7.29
N ILE A 121 -4.08 2.10 7.18
CA ILE A 121 -5.47 2.40 6.78
C ILE A 121 -5.72 1.97 5.33
N ALA A 122 -4.79 2.24 4.42
CA ALA A 122 -4.90 1.86 3.02
C ALA A 122 -4.91 0.34 2.84
N VAL A 123 -3.98 -0.38 3.48
CA VAL A 123 -3.96 -1.85 3.48
C VAL A 123 -5.27 -2.40 4.05
N ALA A 124 -5.73 -1.90 5.20
CA ALA A 124 -6.99 -2.35 5.80
C ALA A 124 -8.18 -2.16 4.86
N LYS A 125 -8.25 -1.03 4.16
CA LYS A 125 -9.32 -0.76 3.17
C LYS A 125 -9.29 -1.78 2.05
N ASP A 126 -8.13 -2.08 1.49
CA ASP A 126 -8.01 -3.02 0.39
C ASP A 126 -8.37 -4.45 0.84
N LEU A 127 -7.90 -4.88 2.02
CA LEU A 127 -8.26 -6.18 2.60
C LEU A 127 -9.77 -6.33 2.81
N VAL A 128 -10.46 -5.26 3.19
CA VAL A 128 -11.92 -5.28 3.41
C VAL A 128 -12.71 -5.18 2.11
N LYS A 129 -12.25 -4.39 1.14
CA LYS A 129 -13.05 -4.04 -0.05
C LYS A 129 -12.73 -4.85 -1.29
N GLU A 130 -11.46 -5.18 -1.51
CA GLU A 130 -11.00 -5.77 -2.76
C GLU A 130 -10.98 -7.30 -2.73
N LEU A 131 -11.05 -7.88 -1.53
CA LEU A 131 -10.97 -9.33 -1.32
C LEU A 131 -12.34 -9.99 -1.15
N THR A 132 -12.49 -11.19 -1.71
CA THR A 132 -13.63 -12.07 -1.43
C THR A 132 -13.60 -12.58 0.02
N PRO A 133 -14.70 -13.13 0.55
CA PRO A 133 -14.71 -13.75 1.88
C PRO A 133 -13.61 -14.81 2.05
N GLU A 134 -13.37 -15.64 1.04
CA GLU A 134 -12.36 -16.71 1.07
C GLU A 134 -10.93 -16.12 1.10
N GLU A 135 -10.66 -15.11 0.28
CA GLU A 135 -9.38 -14.40 0.25
C GLU A 135 -9.09 -13.69 1.59
N LYS A 136 -10.13 -13.14 2.23
CA LYS A 136 -10.02 -12.55 3.58
C LYS A 136 -9.63 -13.58 4.63
N THR A 137 -10.22 -14.77 4.58
CA THR A 137 -9.86 -15.87 5.50
C THR A 137 -8.40 -16.28 5.31
N ILE A 138 -7.93 -16.37 4.07
CA ILE A 138 -6.52 -16.65 3.76
C ILE A 138 -5.60 -15.58 4.36
N VAL A 139 -5.87 -14.31 4.09
CA VAL A 139 -5.05 -13.19 4.60
C VAL A 139 -5.06 -13.14 6.12
N ALA A 140 -6.21 -13.36 6.76
CA ALA A 140 -6.31 -13.40 8.21
C ALA A 140 -5.43 -14.50 8.81
N GLY A 141 -5.32 -15.67 8.15
CA GLY A 141 -4.44 -16.75 8.58
C GLY A 141 -2.94 -16.45 8.38
N LEU A 142 -2.59 -15.61 7.42
CA LEU A 142 -1.19 -15.20 7.17
C LEU A 142 -0.72 -14.03 8.06
N LEU A 143 -1.65 -13.28 8.65
CA LEU A 143 -1.38 -12.17 9.57
C LEU A 143 -1.45 -12.58 11.05
N ALA A 144 -1.78 -13.85 11.34
CA ALA A 144 -1.98 -14.38 12.68
C ALA A 144 -0.68 -14.61 13.47
#